data_AF-A0A3P8TWW9-F1
#
_entry.id   AF-A0A3P8TWW9-F1
#
_cell.length_a   1.000
_cell.length_b   1.000
_cell.length_c   1.000
_cell.angle_alpha   90.00
_cell.angle_beta   90.00
_cell.angle_gamma   90.00
#
_symmetry.space_group_name_H-M   'P 1'
#
loop_
_entity.id
_entity.type
_entity.pdbx_description
1 polymer ?
#
loop_
_entity_poly.entity_id
_entity_poly.type
_entity_poly.pdbx_seq_one_letter_code
_entity_poly.pdbx_strand_id
1 'polypeptide(L)'
;MIVVPQINYIIYMLPLNFPLPVLKKFNKIVETFLWSGKRPSLNRTKLYAAKEDGGLGMPRVDWYQYAFSLNQLSKIYGADSQTPVWVSIERELTEPFSIHAFITQTEGEIPFNSPLLRFARETWRTSHQIVGSKPLFTRRSSLWNNKLLVGRKTLFWRTWTEAGIIYTEDVLEGDKFISFEQMMTKYHIPKTDFWKYLQLRSCLLSMQKRTPLINQTLVQEMIQANQLTKKTASSIFKINNKLNIFQKIWGHFMVEVVYGKE
;
A
#
# COMPACT_ATOMS: atom_id res chain seq x y z
N MET A 1 20.67 -19.57 -15.06
CA MET A 1 19.66 -20.01 -14.08
C MET A 1 18.26 -19.86 -14.69
N ILE A 2 17.63 -20.98 -15.08
CA ILE A 2 16.32 -20.98 -15.77
C ILE A 2 15.14 -20.82 -14.79
N VAL A 3 15.33 -21.20 -13.52
CA VAL A 3 14.26 -21.31 -12.52
C VAL A 3 13.74 -19.95 -12.01
N VAL A 4 14.60 -18.94 -11.86
CA VAL A 4 14.19 -17.61 -11.35
C VAL A 4 13.19 -16.92 -12.28
N PRO A 5 13.41 -16.83 -13.61
CA PRO A 5 12.42 -16.29 -14.54
C PRO A 5 11.06 -17.01 -14.50
N GLN A 6 11.06 -18.34 -14.37
CA GLN A 6 9.83 -19.14 -14.32
C GLN A 6 8.98 -18.82 -13.09
N ILE A 7 9.61 -18.70 -11.92
CA ILE A 7 8.91 -18.32 -10.69
C ILE A 7 8.46 -16.86 -10.73
N ASN A 8 9.31 -15.96 -11.22
CA ASN A 8 8.94 -14.56 -11.36
C ASN A 8 7.74 -14.38 -12.30
N TYR A 9 7.62 -15.19 -13.35
CA TYR A 9 6.47 -15.19 -14.24
C TYR A 9 5.18 -15.55 -13.50
N ILE A 10 5.18 -16.64 -12.72
CA ILE A 10 4.01 -17.06 -11.93
C ILE A 10 3.60 -15.97 -10.94
N ILE A 11 4.58 -15.39 -10.25
CA ILE A 11 4.35 -14.31 -9.28
C ILE A 11 3.79 -13.06 -9.99
N TYR A 12 4.30 -12.74 -11.17
CA TYR A 12 3.86 -11.56 -11.91
C TYR A 12 2.41 -11.71 -12.40
N MET A 13 2.03 -12.91 -12.84
CA MET A 13 0.71 -13.17 -13.44
C MET A 13 -0.43 -13.19 -12.40
N LEU A 14 -0.14 -13.59 -11.16
CA LEU A 14 -1.15 -13.72 -10.12
C LEU A 14 -1.03 -12.56 -9.10
N PRO A 15 -2.07 -11.70 -8.96
CA PRO A 15 -2.13 -10.70 -7.90
C PRO A 15 -2.45 -11.37 -6.56
N LEU A 16 -1.50 -12.17 -6.06
CA LEU A 16 -1.59 -12.91 -4.80
C LEU A 16 -0.33 -12.70 -3.97
N ASN A 17 -0.52 -12.67 -2.65
CA ASN A 17 0.60 -12.55 -1.72
C ASN A 17 1.16 -13.94 -1.44
N PHE A 18 2.38 -14.19 -1.94
CA PHE A 18 3.08 -15.42 -1.64
C PHE A 18 3.70 -15.34 -0.23
N PRO A 19 3.69 -16.44 0.56
CA PRO A 19 4.26 -16.43 1.90
C PRO A 19 5.76 -16.07 1.87
N LEU A 20 6.15 -15.04 2.63
CA LEU A 20 7.55 -14.60 2.76
C LEU A 20 8.53 -15.73 3.12
N PRO A 21 8.20 -16.70 4.00
CA PRO A 21 9.10 -17.81 4.30
C PRO A 21 9.46 -18.65 3.07
N VAL A 22 8.51 -18.85 2.15
CA VAL A 22 8.72 -19.60 0.90
C VAL A 22 9.64 -18.81 -0.02
N LEU A 23 9.41 -17.50 -0.18
CA LEU A 23 10.26 -16.63 -1.01
C LEU A 23 11.70 -16.56 -0.46
N LYS A 24 11.86 -16.46 0.87
CA LYS A 24 13.18 -16.48 1.53
C LYS A 24 13.87 -17.83 1.37
N LYS A 25 13.14 -18.94 1.47
CA LYS A 25 13.68 -20.29 1.20
C LYS A 25 14.19 -20.39 -0.24
N PHE A 26 13.46 -19.83 -1.20
CA PHE A 26 13.89 -19.80 -2.58
C PHE A 26 15.18 -19.00 -2.76
N ASN A 27 15.26 -17.79 -2.22
CA ASN A 27 16.50 -16.99 -2.24
C ASN A 27 17.68 -17.77 -1.64
N LYS A 28 17.48 -18.50 -0.53
CA LYS A 28 18.52 -19.34 0.07
C LYS A 28 18.98 -20.46 -0.87
N ILE A 29 18.06 -21.15 -1.54
CA ILE A 29 18.41 -22.20 -2.52
C ILE A 29 19.27 -21.62 -3.65
N VAL A 30 18.91 -20.44 -4.14
CA VAL A 30 19.68 -19.75 -5.17
C VAL A 30 21.07 -19.36 -4.67
N GLU A 31 21.19 -18.82 -3.46
CA GLU A 31 22.50 -18.53 -2.83
C GLU A 31 23.33 -19.80 -2.65
N THR A 32 22.74 -20.89 -2.17
CA THR A 32 23.43 -22.18 -1.99
C THR A 32 23.90 -22.74 -3.34
N PHE A 33 23.09 -22.63 -4.39
CA PHE A 33 23.48 -23.04 -5.74
C PHE A 33 24.65 -22.20 -6.26
N LEU A 34 24.59 -20.87 -6.10
CA LEU A 34 25.66 -19.96 -6.55
C LEU A 34 27.01 -20.32 -5.92
N TRP A 35 27.01 -20.66 -4.63
CA TRP A 35 28.23 -21.02 -3.90
C TRP A 35 28.52 -22.52 -3.90
N SER A 36 27.76 -23.35 -4.64
CA SER A 36 27.92 -24.81 -4.65
C SER A 36 27.94 -25.42 -3.24
N GLY A 37 27.11 -24.90 -2.32
CA GLY A 37 27.07 -25.31 -0.92
C GLY A 37 28.22 -24.79 -0.04
N LYS A 38 29.18 -24.05 -0.60
CA LYS A 38 30.30 -23.46 0.14
C LYS A 38 29.89 -22.17 0.86
N ARG A 39 30.75 -21.71 1.78
CA ARG A 39 30.57 -20.42 2.46
C ARG A 39 30.51 -19.30 1.41
N PRO A 40 29.55 -18.36 1.50
CA PRO A 40 29.46 -17.23 0.57
C PRO A 40 30.78 -16.44 0.52
N SER A 41 31.37 -16.30 -0.66
CA SER A 41 32.61 -15.54 -0.83
C SER A 41 32.38 -14.03 -0.79
N LEU A 42 31.14 -13.58 -1.02
CA LEU A 42 30.75 -12.18 -1.01
C LEU A 42 29.64 -11.91 -0.01
N ASN A 43 29.67 -10.71 0.58
CA ASN A 43 28.58 -10.23 1.42
C ASN A 43 27.29 -10.12 0.58
N ARG A 44 26.16 -10.55 1.17
CA ARG A 44 24.82 -10.45 0.57
C ARG A 44 24.50 -9.03 0.10
N THR A 45 24.92 -8.00 0.82
CA THR A 45 24.69 -6.61 0.43
C THR A 45 25.32 -6.28 -0.92
N LYS A 46 26.60 -6.63 -1.12
CA LYS A 46 27.31 -6.46 -2.39
C LYS A 46 26.79 -7.38 -3.49
N LEU A 47 26.35 -8.58 -3.12
CA LEU A 47 25.79 -9.56 -4.05
C LEU A 47 24.50 -9.05 -4.70
N TYR A 48 23.63 -8.41 -3.92
CA TYR A 48 22.34 -7.89 -4.38
C TYR A 48 22.37 -6.44 -4.88
N ALA A 49 23.41 -5.67 -4.54
CA ALA A 49 23.57 -4.30 -5.01
C ALA A 49 23.60 -4.22 -6.55
N ALA A 50 23.17 -3.08 -7.10
CA ALA A 50 23.14 -2.87 -8.55
C ALA A 50 24.55 -2.94 -9.14
N LYS A 51 24.66 -3.35 -10.41
CA LYS A 51 25.94 -3.32 -11.13
C LYS A 51 26.52 -1.91 -11.25
N GLU A 52 25.65 -0.91 -11.29
CA GLU A 52 26.01 0.51 -11.32
C GLU A 52 26.72 0.95 -10.01
N ASP A 53 26.35 0.34 -8.88
CA ASP A 53 26.93 0.60 -7.54
C ASP A 53 28.11 -0.33 -7.21
N GLY A 54 28.68 -1.02 -8.21
CA GLY A 54 29.75 -2.01 -8.00
C GLY A 54 29.30 -3.34 -7.39
N GLY A 55 27.99 -3.62 -7.39
CA GLY A 55 27.41 -4.90 -6.97
C GLY A 55 27.30 -5.93 -8.10
N LEU A 56 26.86 -7.14 -7.77
CA LEU A 56 26.65 -8.22 -8.74
C LEU A 56 25.26 -8.22 -9.39
N GLY A 57 24.30 -7.49 -8.82
CA GLY A 57 22.94 -7.38 -9.32
C GLY A 57 22.16 -8.70 -9.26
N MET A 58 22.43 -9.53 -8.25
CA MET A 58 21.77 -10.82 -8.11
C MET A 58 20.25 -10.67 -7.91
N PRO A 59 19.41 -11.44 -8.62
CA PRO A 59 17.96 -11.42 -8.44
C PRO A 59 17.52 -11.85 -7.03
N ARG A 60 16.54 -11.14 -6.46
CA ARG A 60 15.86 -11.50 -5.22
C ARG A 60 14.36 -11.64 -5.42
N VAL A 61 13.84 -12.85 -5.23
CA VAL A 61 12.45 -13.17 -5.57
C VAL A 61 11.45 -12.48 -4.64
N ASP A 62 11.81 -12.29 -3.36
CA ASP A 62 10.98 -11.54 -2.41
C ASP A 62 10.82 -10.05 -2.79
N TRP A 63 11.87 -9.42 -3.33
CA TRP A 63 11.75 -8.06 -3.85
C TRP A 63 11.02 -7.98 -5.18
N TYR A 64 11.19 -8.98 -6.05
CA TYR A 64 10.40 -9.08 -7.28
C TYR A 64 8.91 -9.21 -6.96
N GLN A 65 8.54 -10.07 -6.01
CA GLN A 65 7.17 -10.18 -5.49
C GLN A 65 6.63 -8.82 -5.09
N TYR A 66 7.38 -8.07 -4.29
CA TYR A 66 6.94 -6.76 -3.84
C TYR A 66 6.72 -5.78 -5.00
N ALA A 67 7.68 -5.70 -5.93
CA ALA A 67 7.58 -4.84 -7.10
C ALA A 67 6.41 -5.23 -8.02
N PHE A 68 6.20 -6.53 -8.23
CA PHE A 68 5.07 -7.06 -9.00
C PHE A 68 3.75 -6.75 -8.30
N SER A 69 3.69 -6.89 -6.97
CA SER A 69 2.48 -6.63 -6.20
C SER A 69 2.06 -5.15 -6.27
N LEU A 70 3.03 -4.24 -6.14
CA LEU A 70 2.82 -2.81 -6.34
C LEU A 70 2.39 -2.47 -7.77
N ASN A 71 2.97 -3.15 -8.77
CA ASN A 71 2.55 -2.97 -10.16
C ASN A 71 1.09 -3.41 -10.35
N GLN A 72 0.67 -4.54 -9.79
CA GLN A 72 -0.72 -4.98 -9.85
C GLN A 72 -1.66 -3.99 -9.14
N LEU A 73 -1.28 -3.47 -7.96
CA LEU A 73 -2.03 -2.41 -7.29
C LEU A 73 -2.18 -1.15 -8.15
N SER A 74 -1.14 -0.75 -8.90
CA SER A 74 -1.22 0.44 -9.75
C SER A 74 -2.26 0.33 -10.87
N LYS A 75 -2.60 -0.88 -11.31
CA LYS A 75 -3.63 -1.13 -12.32
C LYS A 75 -5.04 -0.78 -11.83
N ILE A 76 -5.28 -0.78 -10.52
CA ILE A 76 -6.56 -0.38 -9.91
C ILE A 76 -6.88 1.08 -10.25
N TYR A 77 -5.86 1.93 -10.34
CA TYR A 77 -6.01 3.36 -10.57
C TYR A 77 -5.91 3.73 -12.06
N GLY A 78 -5.77 2.74 -12.95
CA GLY A 78 -5.57 3.00 -14.38
C GLY A 78 -6.84 3.57 -15.04
N ALA A 79 -6.67 4.24 -16.18
CA ALA A 79 -7.82 4.68 -16.99
C ALA A 79 -8.67 3.49 -17.42
N ASP A 80 -9.99 3.67 -17.52
CA ASP A 80 -10.97 2.57 -17.72
C ASP A 80 -10.68 1.71 -18.98
N SER A 81 -10.03 2.27 -20.01
CA SER A 81 -9.62 1.53 -21.21
C SER A 81 -8.47 0.54 -21.01
N GLN A 82 -7.75 0.63 -19.89
CA GLN A 82 -6.59 -0.20 -19.56
C GLN A 82 -6.78 -1.03 -18.29
N THR A 83 -7.96 -0.91 -17.66
CA THR A 83 -8.24 -1.58 -16.40
C THR A 83 -8.48 -3.08 -16.64
N PRO A 84 -7.75 -3.97 -15.94
CA PRO A 84 -8.00 -5.41 -16.04
C PRO A 84 -9.41 -5.80 -15.58
N VAL A 85 -9.98 -6.85 -16.18
CA VAL A 85 -11.32 -7.37 -15.85
C VAL A 85 -11.49 -7.72 -14.36
N TRP A 86 -10.43 -8.22 -13.71
CA TRP A 86 -10.52 -8.53 -12.28
C TRP A 86 -10.83 -7.28 -11.43
N VAL A 87 -10.37 -6.09 -11.85
CA VAL A 87 -10.64 -4.85 -11.11
C VAL A 87 -12.09 -4.44 -11.22
N SER A 88 -12.76 -4.67 -12.36
CA SER A 88 -14.20 -4.34 -12.49
C SER A 88 -15.04 -5.25 -11.60
N ILE A 89 -14.72 -6.54 -11.53
CA ILE A 89 -15.38 -7.48 -10.63
C ILE A 89 -15.19 -7.04 -9.17
N GLU A 90 -13.96 -6.72 -8.77
CA GLU A 90 -13.69 -6.29 -7.40
C GLU A 90 -14.34 -4.93 -7.07
N ARG A 91 -14.55 -4.06 -8.07
CA ARG A 91 -15.24 -2.78 -7.89
C ARG A 91 -16.70 -3.01 -7.47
N GLU A 92 -17.38 -3.93 -8.14
CA GLU A 92 -18.76 -4.31 -7.81
C GLU A 92 -18.85 -4.95 -6.41
N LEU A 93 -17.85 -5.74 -6.01
CA LEU A 93 -17.81 -6.37 -4.69
C LEU A 93 -17.53 -5.39 -3.54
N THR A 94 -16.90 -4.24 -3.83
CA THR A 94 -16.56 -3.25 -2.80
C THR A 94 -17.62 -2.17 -2.58
N GLU A 95 -18.71 -2.15 -3.36
CA GLU A 95 -19.81 -1.19 -3.20
C GLU A 95 -20.33 -1.14 -1.74
N PRO A 96 -20.55 0.06 -1.16
CA PRO A 96 -20.53 1.40 -1.77
C PRO A 96 -19.15 2.07 -1.83
N PHE A 97 -18.08 1.36 -1.47
CA PHE A 97 -16.74 1.92 -1.42
C PHE A 97 -16.01 1.74 -2.76
N SER A 98 -15.15 2.70 -3.07
CA SER A 98 -14.12 2.45 -4.08
C SER A 98 -13.12 1.41 -3.57
N ILE A 99 -12.48 0.69 -4.49
CA ILE A 99 -11.37 -0.22 -4.16
C ILE A 99 -10.26 0.52 -3.38
N HIS A 100 -10.00 1.80 -3.70
CA HIS A 100 -9.04 2.61 -2.97
C HIS A 100 -9.44 2.83 -1.51
N ALA A 101 -10.70 3.20 -1.27
CA ALA A 101 -11.19 3.35 0.09
C ALA A 101 -11.06 2.02 0.84
N PHE A 102 -11.47 0.91 0.23
CA PHE A 102 -11.40 -0.42 0.83
C PHE A 102 -9.97 -0.84 1.25
N ILE A 103 -8.95 -0.62 0.41
CA ILE A 103 -7.56 -1.04 0.75
C ILE A 103 -6.99 -0.23 1.93
N THR A 104 -7.50 0.98 2.17
CA THR A 104 -7.07 1.83 3.29
C THR A 104 -7.76 1.48 4.62
N GLN A 105 -8.80 0.63 4.59
CA GLN A 105 -9.53 0.20 5.80
C GLN A 105 -8.69 -0.76 6.66
N THR A 106 -8.84 -0.67 7.99
CA THR A 106 -8.19 -1.59 8.93
C THR A 106 -9.06 -2.76 9.31
N GLU A 107 -10.32 -2.47 9.66
CA GLU A 107 -11.24 -3.41 10.30
C GLU A 107 -12.41 -3.82 9.38
N GLY A 108 -12.43 -3.37 8.12
CA GLY A 108 -13.51 -3.73 7.19
C GLY A 108 -13.49 -5.22 6.86
N GLU A 109 -14.63 -5.90 6.89
CA GLU A 109 -14.71 -7.28 6.41
C GLU A 109 -14.34 -7.36 4.94
N ILE A 110 -13.80 -8.51 4.50
CA ILE A 110 -13.44 -8.74 3.10
C ILE A 110 -14.63 -9.42 2.43
N PRO A 111 -15.31 -8.78 1.47
CA PRO A 111 -16.43 -9.35 0.75
C PRO A 111 -16.09 -10.72 0.16
N PHE A 112 -16.94 -11.71 0.40
CA PHE A 112 -16.84 -13.08 -0.13
C PHE A 112 -15.48 -13.75 0.10
N ASN A 113 -14.70 -13.26 1.07
CA ASN A 113 -13.33 -13.68 1.29
C ASN A 113 -12.47 -13.62 0.01
N SER A 114 -12.68 -12.60 -0.85
CA SER A 114 -11.94 -12.47 -2.11
C SER A 114 -10.43 -12.44 -1.86
N PRO A 115 -9.65 -13.35 -2.48
CA PRO A 115 -8.21 -13.38 -2.34
C PRO A 115 -7.55 -12.13 -2.93
N LEU A 116 -8.17 -11.47 -3.92
CA LEU A 116 -7.63 -10.28 -4.58
C LEU A 116 -7.79 -9.03 -3.71
N LEU A 117 -8.94 -8.87 -3.04
CA LEU A 117 -9.15 -7.79 -2.06
C LEU A 117 -8.23 -7.94 -0.86
N ARG A 118 -8.08 -9.17 -0.37
CA ARG A 118 -7.10 -9.49 0.67
C ARG A 118 -5.69 -9.14 0.21
N PHE A 119 -5.33 -9.54 -1.00
CA PHE A 119 -4.05 -9.23 -1.61
C PHE A 119 -3.82 -7.72 -1.64
N ALA A 120 -4.74 -6.96 -2.23
CA ALA A 120 -4.61 -5.53 -2.44
C ALA A 120 -4.44 -4.77 -1.12
N ARG A 121 -5.27 -5.10 -0.12
CA ARG A 121 -5.19 -4.51 1.22
C ARG A 121 -3.87 -4.81 1.91
N GLU A 122 -3.41 -6.06 1.85
CA GLU A 122 -2.17 -6.48 2.51
C GLU A 122 -0.93 -5.92 1.82
N THR A 123 -0.92 -5.86 0.47
CA THR A 123 0.14 -5.21 -0.28
C THR A 123 0.20 -3.72 0.07
N TRP A 124 -0.94 -3.02 0.16
CA TRP A 124 -0.98 -1.62 0.56
C TRP A 124 -0.35 -1.39 1.94
N ARG A 125 -0.69 -2.23 2.93
CA ARG A 125 -0.14 -2.17 4.30
C ARG A 125 1.36 -2.45 4.31
N THR A 126 1.78 -3.54 3.68
CA THR A 126 3.19 -3.94 3.58
C THR A 126 4.02 -2.85 2.93
N SER A 127 3.51 -2.21 1.88
CA SER A 127 4.22 -1.10 1.21
C SER A 127 4.45 0.09 2.12
N HIS A 128 3.44 0.47 2.90
CA HIS A 128 3.58 1.58 3.83
C HIS A 128 4.50 1.24 5.02
N GLN A 129 4.45 0.00 5.51
CA GLN A 129 5.38 -0.49 6.54
C GLN A 129 6.83 -0.45 6.06
N ILE A 130 7.11 -0.90 4.83
CA ILE A 130 8.46 -0.86 4.25
C ILE A 130 8.99 0.57 4.14
N VAL A 131 8.12 1.52 3.81
CA VAL A 131 8.48 2.95 3.70
C VAL A 131 8.54 3.65 5.07
N GLY A 132 8.12 2.99 6.16
CA GLY A 132 8.00 3.61 7.49
C GLY A 132 6.88 4.66 7.58
N SER A 133 5.92 4.61 6.65
CA SER A 133 4.79 5.53 6.60
C SER A 133 3.55 4.88 7.21
N LYS A 134 2.66 5.71 7.80
CA LYS A 134 1.39 5.19 8.33
C LYS A 134 0.31 5.30 7.24
N PRO A 135 -0.21 4.16 6.70
CA PRO A 135 -1.13 4.16 5.55
C PRO A 135 -2.46 4.84 5.82
N LEU A 136 -2.84 4.97 7.09
CA LEU A 136 -4.16 5.35 7.57
C LEU A 136 -4.37 6.87 7.70
N PHE A 137 -3.31 7.66 7.49
CA PHE A 137 -3.29 9.10 7.75
C PHE A 137 -3.00 9.90 6.47
N THR A 138 -3.53 9.43 5.36
CA THR A 138 -3.52 10.16 4.09
C THR A 138 -4.88 10.80 3.83
N ARG A 139 -4.90 11.92 3.10
CA ARG A 139 -6.15 12.59 2.70
C ARG A 139 -7.14 11.65 2.01
N ARG A 140 -6.62 10.72 1.19
CA ARG A 140 -7.39 9.69 0.48
C ARG A 140 -7.61 8.40 1.28
N SER A 141 -7.32 8.40 2.58
CA SER A 141 -7.69 7.29 3.46
C SER A 141 -9.19 7.29 3.71
N SER A 142 -9.79 6.09 3.74
CA SER A 142 -11.18 5.91 4.11
C SER A 142 -11.44 6.37 5.54
N LEU A 143 -12.51 7.14 5.71
CA LEU A 143 -13.04 7.55 7.01
C LEU A 143 -13.63 6.37 7.79
N TRP A 144 -14.15 5.39 7.07
CA TRP A 144 -14.94 4.30 7.62
C TRP A 144 -14.09 3.05 7.83
N ASN A 145 -14.50 2.20 8.78
CA ASN A 145 -13.83 0.91 9.06
C ASN A 145 -12.31 1.03 9.27
N ASN A 146 -11.90 2.16 9.84
CA ASN A 146 -10.51 2.49 10.18
C ASN A 146 -10.35 2.53 11.71
N LYS A 147 -9.14 2.80 12.20
CA LYS A 147 -8.84 3.00 13.64
C LYS A 147 -9.48 4.25 14.25
N LEU A 148 -10.35 4.93 13.49
CA LEU A 148 -11.27 5.95 13.95
C LEU A 148 -12.35 5.30 14.81
N LEU A 149 -12.21 5.45 16.13
CA LEU A 149 -13.16 4.90 17.09
C LEU A 149 -14.09 5.98 17.63
N VAL A 150 -15.39 5.75 17.53
CA VAL A 150 -16.44 6.48 18.25
C VAL A 150 -17.05 5.51 19.24
N GLY A 151 -16.98 5.83 20.54
CA GLY A 151 -17.51 4.94 21.58
C GLY A 151 -16.88 3.53 21.57
N ARG A 152 -15.58 3.44 21.25
CA ARG A 152 -14.80 2.18 21.11
C ARG A 152 -15.23 1.24 19.97
N LYS A 153 -16.15 1.67 19.11
CA LYS A 153 -16.52 0.95 17.88
C LYS A 153 -15.98 1.68 16.65
N THR A 154 -15.73 0.93 15.59
CA THR A 154 -15.34 1.47 14.29
C THR A 154 -16.49 2.30 13.72
N LEU A 155 -16.13 3.43 13.12
CA LEU A 155 -17.08 4.33 12.51
C LEU A 155 -17.59 3.73 11.19
N PHE A 156 -18.90 3.52 11.07
CA PHE A 156 -19.58 3.21 9.80
C PHE A 156 -21.01 3.75 9.84
N TRP A 157 -21.30 4.78 9.03
CA TRP A 157 -22.64 5.33 8.86
C TRP A 157 -23.08 5.20 7.41
N ARG A 158 -23.97 4.22 7.16
CA ARG A 158 -24.44 3.88 5.81
C ARG A 158 -25.01 5.09 5.06
N THR A 159 -25.81 5.92 5.72
CA THR A 159 -26.43 7.10 5.10
C THR A 159 -25.40 8.10 4.60
N TRP A 160 -24.25 8.24 5.29
CA TRP A 160 -23.19 9.16 4.90
C TRP A 160 -22.30 8.56 3.80
N THR A 161 -22.08 7.24 3.83
CA THR A 161 -21.36 6.55 2.76
C THR A 161 -22.12 6.59 1.44
N GLU A 162 -23.44 6.38 1.48
CA GLU A 162 -24.31 6.45 0.30
C GLU A 162 -24.45 7.89 -0.23
N ALA A 163 -24.36 8.89 0.66
CA ALA A 163 -24.28 10.30 0.28
C ALA A 163 -22.94 10.68 -0.37
N GLY A 164 -21.95 9.77 -0.40
CA GLY A 164 -20.65 9.99 -1.04
C GLY A 164 -19.56 10.52 -0.11
N ILE A 165 -19.75 10.52 1.21
CA ILE A 165 -18.67 10.82 2.16
C ILE A 165 -17.86 9.54 2.36
N ILE A 166 -16.65 9.46 1.80
CA ILE A 166 -15.86 8.22 1.81
C ILE A 166 -14.46 8.46 2.39
N TYR A 167 -13.81 9.55 1.99
CA TYR A 167 -12.42 9.86 2.30
C TYR A 167 -12.28 10.97 3.32
N THR A 168 -11.10 11.06 3.94
CA THR A 168 -10.82 12.09 4.93
C THR A 168 -10.83 13.50 4.32
N GLU A 169 -10.47 13.62 3.04
CA GLU A 169 -10.56 14.88 2.28
C GLU A 169 -12.00 15.35 2.03
N ASP A 170 -13.00 14.47 2.03
CA ASP A 170 -14.39 14.85 1.74
C ASP A 170 -14.98 15.79 2.80
N VAL A 171 -14.45 15.70 4.02
CA VAL A 171 -14.87 16.46 5.20
C VAL A 171 -13.88 17.57 5.58
N LEU A 172 -12.84 17.77 4.77
CA LEU A 172 -11.80 18.78 4.98
C LEU A 172 -11.72 19.73 3.79
N GLU A 173 -11.64 21.03 4.09
CA GLU A 173 -11.28 22.06 3.13
C GLU A 173 -9.87 22.57 3.48
N GLY A 174 -8.88 22.17 2.68
CA GLY A 174 -7.48 22.34 3.07
C GLY A 174 -7.15 21.47 4.29
N ASP A 175 -6.72 22.11 5.38
CA ASP A 175 -6.47 21.44 6.68
C ASP A 175 -7.59 21.68 7.69
N LYS A 176 -8.64 22.42 7.32
CA LYS A 176 -9.75 22.77 8.21
C LYS A 176 -10.96 21.89 7.94
N PHE A 177 -11.69 21.55 9.01
CA PHE A 177 -12.94 20.82 8.89
C PHE A 177 -14.05 21.73 8.37
N ILE A 178 -14.82 21.25 7.38
CA ILE A 178 -15.96 22.01 6.84
C ILE A 178 -17.04 22.21 7.91
N SER A 179 -17.82 23.28 7.81
CA SER A 179 -18.94 23.50 8.70
C SER A 179 -20.05 22.47 8.45
N PHE A 180 -20.92 22.26 9.42
CA PHE A 180 -22.06 21.36 9.24
C PHE A 180 -23.01 21.86 8.13
N GLU A 181 -23.17 23.18 8.00
CA GLU A 181 -23.96 23.80 6.93
C GLU A 181 -23.40 23.48 5.55
N GLN A 182 -22.08 23.61 5.37
CA GLN A 182 -21.40 23.24 4.13
C GLN A 182 -21.58 21.75 3.83
N MET A 183 -21.48 20.89 4.85
CA MET A 183 -21.65 19.45 4.70
C MET A 183 -23.09 19.08 4.32
N MET A 184 -24.09 19.74 4.90
CA MET A 184 -25.51 19.57 4.53
C MET A 184 -25.77 19.98 3.08
N THR A 185 -25.24 21.13 2.64
CA THR A 185 -25.43 21.59 1.26
C THR A 185 -24.73 20.69 0.25
N LYS A 186 -23.53 20.19 0.56
CA LYS A 186 -22.74 19.37 -0.36
C LYS A 186 -23.25 17.93 -0.48
N TYR A 187 -23.63 17.32 0.65
CA TYR A 187 -23.96 15.88 0.74
C TYR A 187 -25.43 15.62 1.09
N HIS A 188 -26.28 16.65 1.17
CA HIS A 188 -27.71 16.54 1.45
C HIS A 188 -28.04 15.79 2.76
N ILE A 189 -27.21 15.98 3.79
CA ILE A 189 -27.33 15.26 5.07
C ILE A 189 -28.47 15.86 5.92
N PRO A 190 -29.24 15.01 6.65
CA PRO A 190 -30.27 15.50 7.57
C PRO A 190 -29.73 16.37 8.70
N LYS A 191 -30.46 17.42 9.08
CA LYS A 191 -30.15 18.27 10.25
C LYS A 191 -30.03 17.48 11.57
N THR A 192 -30.75 16.36 11.67
CA THR A 192 -30.72 15.47 12.84
C THR A 192 -29.36 14.82 13.08
N ASP A 193 -28.50 14.76 12.07
CA ASP A 193 -27.17 14.14 12.13
C ASP A 193 -26.07 15.11 12.62
N PHE A 194 -26.43 16.27 13.16
CA PHE A 194 -25.45 17.21 13.73
C PHE A 194 -24.55 16.59 14.80
N TRP A 195 -25.09 15.71 15.64
CA TRP A 195 -24.30 15.00 16.65
C TRP A 195 -23.25 14.07 16.02
N LYS A 196 -23.57 13.42 14.89
CA LYS A 196 -22.63 12.58 14.13
C LYS A 196 -21.48 13.43 13.60
N TYR A 197 -21.80 14.60 13.06
CA TYR A 197 -20.79 15.59 12.64
C TYR A 197 -19.84 15.96 13.78
N LEU A 198 -20.36 16.24 14.98
CA LEU A 198 -19.53 16.59 16.15
C LEU A 198 -18.61 15.43 16.56
N GLN A 199 -19.12 14.19 16.54
CA GLN A 199 -18.33 12.99 16.86
C GLN A 199 -17.19 12.80 15.86
N LEU A 200 -17.50 12.85 14.56
CA LEU A 200 -16.51 12.71 13.50
C LEU A 200 -15.42 13.79 13.60
N ARG A 201 -15.84 15.05 13.78
CA ARG A 201 -14.92 16.18 13.96
C ARG A 201 -14.00 15.99 15.16
N SER A 202 -14.55 15.58 16.31
CA SER A 202 -13.77 15.32 17.52
C SER A 202 -12.71 14.23 17.29
N CYS A 203 -13.11 13.12 16.68
CA CYS A 203 -12.20 12.01 16.35
C CYS A 203 -11.08 12.45 15.40
N LEU A 204 -11.42 13.14 14.31
CA LEU A 204 -10.42 13.58 13.33
C LEU A 204 -9.46 14.64 13.90
N LEU A 205 -9.95 15.60 14.69
CA LEU A 205 -9.07 16.56 15.36
C LEU A 205 -8.14 15.89 16.38
N SER A 206 -8.64 14.90 17.12
CA SER A 206 -7.80 14.12 18.04
C SER A 206 -6.71 13.34 17.30
N MET A 207 -6.99 12.89 16.07
CA MET A 207 -6.04 12.21 15.22
C MET A 207 -5.00 13.16 14.62
N GLN A 208 -5.42 14.29 14.06
CA GLN A 208 -4.52 15.30 13.51
C GLN A 208 -3.48 15.78 14.54
N LYS A 209 -3.88 15.89 15.82
CA LYS A 209 -2.95 16.20 16.92
C LYS A 209 -1.87 15.14 17.13
N ARG A 210 -2.17 13.86 16.86
CA ARG A 210 -1.24 12.73 17.07
C ARG A 210 -0.39 12.44 15.85
N THR A 211 -0.91 12.66 14.65
CA THR A 211 -0.22 12.41 13.39
C THR A 211 -0.76 13.40 12.37
N PRO A 212 0.07 14.31 11.84
CA PRO A 212 -0.38 15.26 10.85
C PRO A 212 -0.85 14.53 9.59
N LEU A 213 -1.89 15.08 8.95
CA LEU A 213 -2.44 14.50 7.73
C LEU A 213 -1.45 14.75 6.58
N ILE A 214 -1.09 13.71 5.86
CA ILE A 214 -0.19 13.83 4.71
C ILE A 214 -1.03 13.84 3.43
N ASN A 215 -0.71 14.75 2.51
CA ASN A 215 -1.41 14.87 1.23
C ASN A 215 -1.23 13.60 0.39
N GLN A 216 0.02 13.17 0.24
CA GLN A 216 0.37 12.00 -0.56
C GLN A 216 1.53 11.23 0.07
N THR A 217 1.44 9.90 0.12
CA THR A 217 2.55 9.04 0.55
C THR A 217 3.47 8.74 -0.62
N LEU A 218 4.73 8.43 -0.31
CA LEU A 218 5.68 7.91 -1.31
C LEU A 218 5.12 6.69 -2.05
N VAL A 219 4.34 5.84 -1.38
CA VAL A 219 3.67 4.68 -2.01
C VAL A 219 2.65 5.14 -3.08
N GLN A 220 1.90 6.21 -2.82
CA GLN A 220 0.97 6.78 -3.81
C GLN A 220 1.72 7.41 -4.99
N GLU A 221 2.81 8.13 -4.73
CA GLU A 221 3.70 8.65 -5.78
C GLU A 221 4.26 7.52 -6.65
N MET A 222 4.72 6.43 -6.04
CA MET A 222 5.22 5.25 -6.75
C MET A 222 4.13 4.61 -7.60
N ILE A 223 2.90 4.50 -7.10
CA ILE A 223 1.77 3.98 -7.86
C ILE A 223 1.48 4.87 -9.07
N GLN A 224 1.44 6.19 -8.91
CA GLN A 224 1.21 7.14 -10.01
C GLN A 224 2.35 7.09 -11.04
N ALA A 225 3.60 7.08 -10.60
CA ALA A 225 4.78 6.97 -11.48
C ALA A 225 4.77 5.66 -12.29
N ASN A 226 4.30 4.56 -11.70
CA ASN A 226 4.17 3.27 -12.39
C ASN A 226 3.15 3.32 -13.54
N GLN A 227 2.07 4.10 -13.41
CA GLN A 227 1.09 4.28 -14.49
C GLN A 227 1.68 5.05 -15.67
N LEU A 228 2.41 6.12 -15.37
CA LEU A 228 2.98 7.01 -16.37
C LEU A 228 4.10 6.33 -17.17
N THR A 229 4.87 5.46 -16.51
CA THR A 229 6.06 4.89 -17.15
C THR A 229 5.77 3.74 -18.10
N LYS A 230 4.60 3.09 -18.06
CA LYS A 230 4.22 1.92 -18.91
C LYS A 230 5.32 0.85 -19.06
N LYS A 231 6.31 0.83 -18.16
CA LYS A 231 7.50 -0.01 -18.29
C LYS A 231 7.29 -1.32 -17.54
N THR A 232 7.84 -2.38 -18.11
CA THR A 232 7.88 -3.73 -17.54
C THR A 232 8.37 -3.71 -16.10
N ALA A 233 7.89 -4.62 -15.25
CA ALA A 233 8.23 -4.62 -13.83
C ALA A 233 9.74 -4.80 -13.50
N SER A 234 10.56 -5.21 -14.48
CA SER A 234 12.03 -5.16 -14.41
C SER A 234 12.59 -3.73 -14.40
N SER A 235 11.94 -2.80 -15.09
CA SER A 235 12.25 -1.38 -15.06
C SER A 235 11.77 -0.75 -13.76
N ILE A 236 10.67 -1.24 -13.18
CA ILE A 236 10.19 -0.84 -11.84
C ILE A 236 11.22 -1.23 -10.79
N PHE A 237 11.76 -2.46 -10.83
CA PHE A 237 12.87 -2.87 -9.96
C PHE A 237 14.10 -1.96 -10.11
N LYS A 238 14.46 -1.56 -11.34
CA LYS A 238 15.57 -0.64 -11.60
C LYS A 238 15.30 0.81 -11.16
N ILE A 239 14.09 1.33 -11.37
CA ILE A 239 13.67 2.69 -10.96
C ILE A 239 13.62 2.78 -9.43
N ASN A 240 13.08 1.75 -8.79
CA ASN A 240 13.12 1.56 -7.36
C ASN A 240 14.56 1.61 -6.84
N ASN A 241 15.48 0.87 -7.47
CA ASN A 241 16.91 0.94 -7.14
C ASN A 241 17.53 2.34 -7.42
N LYS A 242 17.19 2.99 -8.54
CA LYS A 242 17.79 4.28 -9.00
C LYS A 242 17.32 5.51 -8.26
N LEU A 243 16.08 5.56 -7.76
CA LEU A 243 15.52 6.74 -7.12
C LEU A 243 16.18 7.07 -5.76
N ASN A 244 17.24 6.37 -5.35
CA ASN A 244 17.79 6.43 -3.99
C ASN A 244 16.74 6.22 -2.89
N ILE A 245 15.51 5.80 -3.25
CA ILE A 245 14.45 5.42 -2.32
C ILE A 245 14.92 4.20 -1.54
N PHE A 246 15.68 3.30 -2.18
CA PHE A 246 16.27 2.14 -1.53
C PHE A 246 17.39 2.51 -0.56
N GLN A 247 18.20 3.54 -0.86
CA GLN A 247 19.20 4.09 0.08
C GLN A 247 18.56 4.98 1.17
N LYS A 248 17.51 5.75 0.89
CA LYS A 248 16.81 6.60 1.88
C LYS A 248 15.98 5.78 2.88
N ILE A 249 15.34 4.70 2.42
CA ILE A 249 14.60 3.76 3.28
C ILE A 249 15.57 2.95 4.17
N TRP A 250 16.78 2.62 3.68
CA TRP A 250 17.77 1.81 4.42
C TRP A 250 18.86 2.61 5.15
N GLY A 251 19.08 3.88 4.84
CA GLY A 251 20.01 4.75 5.59
C GLY A 251 19.53 5.01 7.02
N HIS A 252 18.21 5.06 7.22
CA HIS A 252 17.61 5.22 8.55
C HIS A 252 17.44 3.88 9.30
N PHE A 253 17.10 2.79 8.58
CA PHE A 253 16.90 1.46 9.18
C PHE A 253 18.21 0.75 9.55
N MET A 254 19.34 1.08 8.91
CA MET A 254 20.65 0.53 9.30
C MET A 254 21.22 1.09 10.60
N VAL A 255 20.68 2.18 11.16
CA VAL A 255 21.13 2.68 12.47
C VAL A 255 20.45 1.91 13.61
N GLU A 256 19.18 1.53 13.48
CA GLU A 256 18.44 0.88 14.57
C GLU A 256 18.53 -0.66 14.59
N VAL A 257 18.80 -1.33 13.46
CA VAL A 257 18.91 -2.81 13.43
C VAL A 257 20.36 -3.30 13.54
N VAL A 258 21.35 -2.41 13.38
CA VAL A 258 22.78 -2.72 13.62
C VAL A 258 23.18 -2.48 15.08
N TYR A 259 22.44 -1.64 15.82
CA TYR A 259 22.59 -1.47 17.27
C TYR A 259 21.37 -2.05 18.02
N GLY A 260 21.16 -3.36 17.86
CA GLY A 260 20.47 -4.12 18.90
C GLY A 260 21.33 -4.08 20.15
N LYS A 261 20.91 -3.28 21.13
CA LYS A 261 21.45 -3.27 22.49
C LYS A 261 21.42 -4.69 23.07
N GLU A 262 22.61 -5.20 23.35
CA GLU A 262 22.87 -5.85 24.64
C GLU A 262 22.74 -4.81 25.76
#